data_AF-A0A7X8Z2P6-F1
#
_entry.id   AF-A0A7X8Z2P6-F1
#
_cell.length_a   1.000
_cell.length_b   1.000
_cell.length_c   1.000
_cell.angle_alpha   90.00
_cell.angle_beta   90.00
_cell.angle_gamma   90.00
#
_symmetry.space_group_name_H-M   'P 1'
#
loop_
_entity.id
_entity.type
_entity.pdbx_description
1 polymer ?
#
loop_
_entity_poly.entity_id
_entity_poly.type
_entity_poly.pdbx_seq_one_letter_code
_entity_poly.pdbx_strand_id
1 'polypeptide(L)'
;GSKAREEIRKRFGDRVVEIVDGCTDADTKPKPPWRERKEVYIAHIKDASPSIHLVSAADKLSNARAILKDHRSLGDKLWERFKGGKEGTLWYYRSLSNVFLAVYPSPLADELDRVVSEIEGCVKRVEAGLK
;
A
#
# COMPACT_ATOMS: atom_id res chain seq x y z
N GLY A 1 -16.93 -5.32 5.50
CA GLY A 1 -18.14 -6.16 5.48
C GLY A 1 -19.38 -5.28 5.50
N SER A 2 -20.48 -5.77 4.92
CA SER A 2 -21.69 -5.00 4.60
C SER A 2 -22.22 -4.11 5.72
N LYS A 3 -22.34 -4.63 6.95
CA LYS A 3 -22.83 -3.85 8.10
C LYS A 3 -22.01 -2.58 8.37
N ALA A 4 -20.68 -2.66 8.27
CA ALA A 4 -19.82 -1.50 8.48
C ALA A 4 -20.01 -0.44 7.37
N ARG A 5 -20.18 -0.87 6.11
CA ARG A 5 -20.44 0.03 4.97
C ARG A 5 -21.78 0.73 5.10
N GLU A 6 -22.79 0.03 5.59
CA GLU A 6 -24.11 0.63 5.84
C GLU A 6 -24.04 1.71 6.92
N GLU A 7 -23.32 1.45 8.01
CA GLU A 7 -23.11 2.46 9.06
C GLU A 7 -22.30 3.66 8.57
N ILE A 8 -21.26 3.43 7.75
CA ILE A 8 -20.50 4.52 7.11
C ILE A 8 -21.42 5.34 6.20
N ARG A 9 -22.25 4.68 5.38
CA ARG A 9 -23.21 5.37 4.50
C ARG A 9 -24.16 6.25 5.29
N LYS A 10 -24.76 5.73 6.36
CA LYS A 10 -25.72 6.47 7.20
C LYS A 10 -25.10 7.73 7.82
N ARG A 11 -23.82 7.67 8.18
CA ARG A 11 -23.13 8.77 8.88
C ARG A 11 -22.45 9.77 7.95
N PHE A 12 -21.93 9.31 6.81
CA PHE A 12 -21.01 10.08 5.97
C PHE A 12 -21.39 10.14 4.49
N GLY A 13 -22.46 9.44 4.09
CA GLY A 13 -22.97 9.43 2.72
C GLY A 13 -22.21 8.51 1.77
N ASP A 14 -22.74 8.37 0.54
CA ASP A 14 -22.24 7.42 -0.46
C ASP A 14 -20.84 7.74 -0.95
N ARG A 15 -20.48 9.03 -1.03
CA ARG A 15 -19.14 9.47 -1.45
C ARG A 15 -18.03 8.88 -0.56
N VAL A 16 -18.25 8.79 0.75
CA VAL A 16 -17.26 8.22 1.67
C VAL A 16 -17.22 6.69 1.55
N VAL A 17 -18.36 6.05 1.31
CA VAL A 17 -18.40 4.60 1.06
C VAL A 17 -17.63 4.24 -0.20
N GLU A 18 -17.79 5.01 -1.28
CA GLU A 18 -17.05 4.80 -2.53
C GLU A 18 -15.53 4.84 -2.31
N ILE A 19 -15.04 5.81 -1.53
CA ILE A 19 -13.61 5.91 -1.19
C ILE A 19 -13.16 4.68 -0.38
N VAL A 20 -13.94 4.28 0.61
CA VAL A 20 -13.65 3.10 1.45
C VAL A 20 -13.62 1.83 0.61
N ASP A 21 -14.52 1.70 -0.36
CA ASP A 21 -14.60 0.57 -1.28
C ASP A 21 -13.40 0.54 -2.21
N GLY A 22 -13.04 1.66 -2.83
CA GLY A 22 -11.85 1.77 -3.67
C GLY A 22 -10.53 1.53 -2.91
N CYS A 23 -10.51 1.73 -1.59
CA CYS A 23 -9.35 1.44 -0.76
C CYS A 23 -9.34 0.01 -0.17
N THR A 24 -10.39 -0.78 -0.37
CA THR A 24 -10.52 -2.12 0.23
C THR A 24 -9.88 -3.21 -0.65
N ASP A 25 -8.86 -3.89 -0.13
CA ASP A 25 -8.13 -4.98 -0.81
C ASP A 25 -8.96 -6.26 -1.06
N ALA A 26 -9.91 -6.56 -0.17
CA ALA A 26 -10.92 -7.61 -0.35
C ALA A 26 -11.99 -7.55 0.75
N ASP A 27 -13.24 -7.84 0.38
CA ASP A 27 -14.36 -8.03 1.31
C ASP A 27 -14.92 -9.48 1.33
N THR A 28 -14.34 -10.37 0.53
CA THR A 28 -14.72 -11.80 0.46
C THR A 28 -14.10 -12.61 1.61
N LYS A 29 -14.79 -13.69 2.02
CA LYS A 29 -14.37 -14.59 3.10
C LYS A 29 -14.46 -16.08 2.67
N PRO A 30 -13.39 -16.88 2.81
CA PRO A 30 -12.03 -16.45 3.18
C PRO A 30 -11.43 -15.51 2.12
N LYS A 31 -10.43 -14.71 2.52
CA LYS A 31 -9.77 -13.81 1.56
C LYS A 31 -9.03 -14.64 0.50
N PRO A 32 -9.08 -14.24 -0.79
CA PRO A 32 -8.26 -14.85 -1.85
C PRO A 32 -6.77 -14.81 -1.50
N PRO A 33 -5.90 -15.55 -2.19
CA PRO A 33 -4.45 -15.50 -2.01
C PRO A 33 -3.88 -14.07 -2.00
N TRP A 34 -2.87 -13.81 -1.17
CA TRP A 34 -2.33 -12.45 -0.97
C TRP A 34 -1.86 -11.79 -2.28
N ARG A 35 -1.14 -12.54 -3.12
CA ARG A 35 -0.57 -12.03 -4.38
C ARG A 35 -1.66 -11.58 -5.35
N GLU A 36 -2.66 -12.44 -5.55
CA GLU A 36 -3.81 -12.17 -6.44
C GLU A 36 -4.55 -10.90 -6.02
N ARG A 37 -4.83 -10.73 -4.72
CA ARG A 37 -5.47 -9.49 -4.23
C ARG A 37 -4.63 -8.25 -4.52
N LYS A 38 -3.31 -8.34 -4.40
CA LYS A 38 -2.41 -7.19 -4.67
C LYS A 38 -2.36 -6.84 -6.14
N GLU A 39 -2.36 -7.83 -7.02
CA GLU A 39 -2.42 -7.62 -8.47
C GLU A 39 -3.73 -6.97 -8.89
N VAL A 40 -4.87 -7.45 -8.36
CA VAL A 40 -6.18 -6.84 -8.57
C VAL A 40 -6.21 -5.39 -8.05
N TYR A 41 -5.68 -5.15 -6.86
CA TYR A 41 -5.62 -3.80 -6.28
C TYR A 41 -4.76 -2.84 -7.12
N ILE A 42 -3.59 -3.29 -7.58
CA ILE A 42 -2.72 -2.50 -8.47
C ILE A 42 -3.43 -2.18 -9.78
N ALA A 43 -4.14 -3.14 -10.37
CA ALA A 43 -4.92 -2.90 -11.59
C ALA A 43 -6.05 -1.89 -11.34
N HIS A 44 -6.79 -2.05 -10.25
CA HIS A 44 -7.88 -1.14 -9.86
C HIS A 44 -7.41 0.32 -9.71
N ILE A 45 -6.27 0.54 -9.07
CA ILE A 45 -5.77 1.89 -8.80
C ILE A 45 -5.43 2.67 -10.08
N LYS A 46 -5.14 2.02 -11.19
CA LYS A 46 -4.87 2.72 -12.47
C LYS A 46 -6.04 3.58 -12.93
N ASP A 47 -7.26 3.12 -12.69
CA ASP A 47 -8.50 3.74 -13.17
C ASP A 47 -9.35 4.34 -12.04
N ALA A 48 -8.83 4.36 -10.81
CA ALA A 48 -9.57 4.85 -9.65
C ALA A 48 -9.79 6.38 -9.69
N SER A 49 -10.79 6.84 -8.93
CA SER A 49 -11.09 8.28 -8.87
C SER A 49 -10.02 9.06 -8.10
N PRO A 50 -9.88 10.39 -8.32
CA PRO A 50 -8.88 11.19 -7.61
C PRO A 50 -9.00 11.14 -6.08
N SER A 51 -10.20 10.95 -5.55
CA SER A 51 -10.40 10.81 -4.09
C SER A 51 -9.86 9.48 -3.56
N ILE A 52 -9.98 8.40 -4.35
CA ILE A 52 -9.39 7.09 -4.02
C ILE A 52 -7.86 7.16 -4.14
N HIS A 53 -7.33 7.81 -5.19
CA HIS A 53 -5.88 8.02 -5.33
C HIS A 53 -5.29 8.76 -4.14
N LEU A 54 -5.91 9.87 -3.72
CA LEU A 54 -5.46 10.66 -2.60
C LEU A 54 -5.38 9.83 -1.31
N VAL A 55 -6.46 9.14 -0.96
CA VAL A 55 -6.54 8.36 0.28
C VAL A 55 -5.60 7.15 0.23
N SER A 56 -5.56 6.45 -0.90
CA SER A 56 -4.69 5.28 -1.05
C SER A 56 -3.21 5.67 -1.03
N ALA A 57 -2.80 6.70 -1.77
CA ALA A 57 -1.41 7.17 -1.78
C ALA A 57 -0.98 7.63 -0.38
N ALA A 58 -1.83 8.36 0.35
CA ALA A 58 -1.55 8.79 1.72
C ALA A 58 -1.39 7.59 2.69
N ASP A 59 -2.29 6.60 2.63
CA ASP A 59 -2.18 5.37 3.42
C ASP A 59 -0.88 4.63 3.11
N LYS A 60 -0.55 4.46 1.82
CA LYS A 60 0.66 3.73 1.40
C LYS A 60 1.93 4.45 1.79
N LEU A 61 1.96 5.78 1.71
CA LEU A 61 3.10 6.57 2.19
C LEU A 61 3.29 6.42 3.70
N SER A 62 2.20 6.52 4.47
CA SER A 62 2.26 6.32 5.93
C SER A 62 2.80 4.92 6.27
N ASN A 63 2.27 3.89 5.62
CA ASN A 63 2.71 2.52 5.83
C ASN A 63 4.17 2.29 5.39
N ALA A 64 4.60 2.86 4.28
CA ALA A 64 5.99 2.77 3.81
C ALA A 64 6.95 3.44 4.80
N ARG A 65 6.61 4.60 5.35
CA ARG A 65 7.41 5.27 6.39
C ARG A 65 7.53 4.42 7.66
N ALA A 66 6.43 3.78 8.07
CA ALA A 66 6.43 2.85 9.20
C ALA A 66 7.35 1.64 8.92
N ILE A 67 7.25 1.04 7.74
CA ILE A 67 8.12 -0.07 7.30
C ILE A 67 9.59 0.36 7.36
N LEU A 68 9.94 1.52 6.81
CA LEU A 68 11.32 2.01 6.81
C LEU A 68 11.86 2.20 8.23
N LYS A 69 11.06 2.82 9.11
CA LYS A 69 11.41 3.01 10.53
C LYS A 69 11.63 1.67 11.23
N ASP A 70 10.71 0.74 11.07
CA ASP A 70 10.78 -0.58 11.70
C ASP A 70 11.94 -1.41 11.15
N HIS A 71 12.22 -1.33 9.84
CA HIS A 71 13.33 -2.04 9.21
C HIS A 71 14.67 -1.57 9.75
N ARG A 72 14.85 -0.26 9.97
CA ARG A 72 16.06 0.28 10.62
C ARG A 72 16.27 -0.25 12.04
N SER A 73 15.20 -0.65 12.72
CA SER A 73 15.24 -1.11 14.11
C SER A 73 15.33 -2.64 14.23
N LEU A 74 14.65 -3.37 13.34
CA LEU A 74 14.45 -4.82 13.42
C LEU A 74 15.24 -5.59 12.35
N GLY A 75 15.72 -4.90 11.31
CA GLY A 75 16.30 -5.52 10.13
C GLY A 75 15.31 -6.48 9.45
N ASP A 76 15.84 -7.60 8.94
CA ASP A 76 15.08 -8.56 8.16
C ASP A 76 13.99 -9.31 8.96
N LYS A 77 14.06 -9.31 10.30
CA LYS A 77 12.98 -9.88 11.14
C LYS A 77 11.63 -9.18 10.94
N LEU A 78 11.64 -7.93 10.45
CA LEU A 78 10.42 -7.21 10.10
C LEU A 78 9.56 -8.00 9.11
N TRP A 79 10.19 -8.66 8.13
CA TRP A 79 9.49 -9.26 7.00
C TRP A 79 8.63 -10.46 7.38
N GLU A 80 8.92 -11.12 8.50
CA GLU A 80 8.10 -12.20 9.08
C GLU A 80 6.67 -11.75 9.42
N ARG A 81 6.46 -10.44 9.63
CA ARG A 81 5.14 -9.86 9.90
C ARG A 81 4.29 -9.74 8.63
N PHE A 82 4.88 -9.86 7.44
CA PHE A 82 4.22 -9.62 6.17
C PHE A 82 3.86 -10.94 5.47
N LYS A 83 2.60 -11.05 5.03
CA LYS A 83 2.14 -12.22 4.25
C LYS A 83 2.86 -12.39 2.91
N GLY A 84 3.36 -11.30 2.33
CA GLY A 84 4.18 -11.34 1.11
C GLY A 84 5.67 -11.55 1.36
N GLY A 85 6.10 -11.69 2.63
CA GLY A 85 7.52 -11.67 2.98
C GLY A 85 8.22 -10.39 2.50
N LYS A 86 9.55 -10.45 2.40
CA LYS A 86 10.39 -9.34 1.96
C LYS A 86 10.14 -8.98 0.51
N GLU A 87 10.38 -9.93 -0.40
CA GLU A 87 10.30 -9.71 -1.84
C GLU A 87 8.90 -9.29 -2.30
N GLY A 88 7.86 -9.97 -1.82
CA GLY A 88 6.48 -9.64 -2.16
C GLY A 88 6.09 -8.26 -1.66
N THR A 89 6.47 -7.89 -0.43
CA THR A 89 6.17 -6.55 0.10
C THR A 89 6.87 -5.47 -0.70
N LEU A 90 8.17 -5.63 -1.02
CA LEU A 90 8.91 -4.68 -1.84
C LEU A 90 8.30 -4.54 -3.24
N TRP A 91 7.99 -5.65 -3.92
CA TRP A 91 7.30 -5.64 -5.21
C TRP A 91 5.99 -4.86 -5.14
N TYR A 92 5.19 -5.07 -4.09
CA TYR A 92 3.88 -4.44 -3.97
C TYR A 92 3.99 -2.92 -3.84
N TYR A 93 4.87 -2.45 -2.95
CA TYR A 93 5.08 -1.02 -2.75
C TYR A 93 5.72 -0.34 -3.96
N ARG A 94 6.70 -0.99 -4.60
CA ARG A 94 7.30 -0.49 -5.86
C ARG A 94 6.27 -0.40 -6.98
N SER A 95 5.42 -1.42 -7.13
CA SER A 95 4.36 -1.42 -8.15
C SER A 95 3.35 -0.31 -7.92
N LEU A 96 2.91 -0.10 -6.67
CA LEU A 96 1.98 0.99 -6.33
C LEU A 96 2.61 2.36 -6.53
N SER A 97 3.87 2.56 -6.11
CA SER A 97 4.60 3.81 -6.34
C SER A 97 4.65 4.14 -7.82
N ASN A 98 5.01 3.18 -8.68
CA ASN A 98 5.04 3.39 -10.13
C ASN A 98 3.66 3.74 -10.70
N VAL A 99 2.59 3.06 -10.24
CA VAL A 99 1.22 3.38 -10.69
C VAL A 99 0.84 4.80 -10.28
N PHE A 100 1.05 5.18 -9.02
CA PHE A 100 0.71 6.53 -8.55
C PHE A 100 1.49 7.62 -9.28
N LEU A 101 2.79 7.42 -9.55
CA LEU A 101 3.57 8.37 -10.35
C LEU A 101 2.98 8.56 -11.76
N ALA A 102 2.46 7.49 -12.36
CA ALA A 102 1.91 7.52 -13.72
C ALA A 102 0.51 8.13 -13.78
N VAL A 103 -0.39 7.76 -12.87
CA VAL A 103 -1.83 8.12 -12.94
C VAL A 103 -2.23 9.24 -11.99
N TYR A 104 -1.40 9.53 -11.00
CA TYR A 104 -1.66 10.54 -9.95
C TYR A 104 -0.36 11.28 -9.56
N PRO A 105 0.29 11.98 -10.51
CA PRO A 105 1.52 12.72 -10.23
C PRO A 105 1.25 13.79 -9.18
N SER A 106 1.87 13.64 -8.02
CA SER A 106 1.61 14.45 -6.84
C SER A 106 2.77 14.38 -5.86
N PRO A 107 2.89 15.36 -4.94
CA PRO A 107 3.90 15.29 -3.87
C PRO A 107 3.81 14.02 -3.01
N LEU A 108 2.62 13.43 -2.89
CA LEU A 108 2.42 12.16 -2.19
C LEU A 108 3.04 10.98 -2.96
N ALA A 109 2.85 10.94 -4.28
CA ALA A 109 3.43 9.90 -5.12
C ALA A 109 4.95 9.98 -5.15
N ASP A 110 5.50 11.20 -5.29
CA ASP A 110 6.95 11.45 -5.26
C ASP A 110 7.57 11.04 -3.93
N GLU A 111 6.92 11.39 -2.82
CA GLU A 111 7.41 11.05 -1.49
C GLU A 111 7.28 9.55 -1.19
N LEU A 112 6.23 8.90 -1.69
CA LEU A 112 6.11 7.45 -1.62
C LEU A 112 7.26 6.77 -2.38
N ASP A 113 7.58 7.22 -3.59
CA ASP A 113 8.70 6.70 -4.38
C ASP A 113 10.05 6.83 -3.66
N ARG A 114 10.31 8.00 -3.07
CA ARG A 114 11.54 8.22 -2.29
C ARG A 114 11.66 7.24 -1.13
N VAL A 115 10.58 7.09 -0.35
CA VAL A 115 10.58 6.20 0.83
C VAL A 115 10.74 4.74 0.39
N VAL A 116 10.08 4.31 -0.69
CA VAL A 116 10.24 2.95 -1.22
C VAL A 116 11.65 2.69 -1.70
N SER A 117 12.23 3.64 -2.44
CA SER A 117 13.63 3.58 -2.89
C SER A 117 14.60 3.49 -1.72
N GLU A 118 14.31 4.18 -0.62
CA GLU A 118 15.12 4.12 0.58
C GLU A 118 15.03 2.76 1.29
N ILE A 119 13.83 2.16 1.39
CA ILE A 119 13.65 0.81 1.93
C ILE A 119 14.47 -0.19 1.11
N GLU A 120 14.36 -0.14 -0.22
CA GLU A 120 15.13 -1.00 -1.12
C GLU A 120 16.65 -0.80 -0.94
N GLY A 121 17.10 0.44 -0.77
CA GLY A 121 18.50 0.75 -0.48
C GLY A 121 18.98 0.20 0.87
N CYS A 122 18.16 0.33 1.93
CA CYS A 122 18.44 -0.27 3.24
C CYS A 122 18.58 -1.79 3.15
N VAL A 123 17.67 -2.44 2.43
CA VAL A 123 17.69 -3.89 2.22
C VAL A 123 18.97 -4.33 1.51
N LYS A 124 19.34 -3.65 0.42
CA LYS A 124 20.58 -3.95 -0.34
C LYS A 124 21.84 -3.77 0.49
N ARG A 125 21.90 -2.75 1.36
CA ARG A 125 23.05 -2.53 2.26
C ARG A 125 23.21 -3.66 3.26
N VAL A 126 22.11 -4.12 3.86
CA VAL A 126 22.11 -5.27 4.77
C VAL A 126 22.61 -6.53 4.06
N GLU A 127 22.15 -6.79 2.84
CA GLU A 127 22.60 -7.94 2.02
C GLU A 127 24.09 -7.86 1.65
N ALA A 128 24.60 -6.65 1.42
CA ALA A 128 26.02 -6.41 1.14
C ALA A 128 26.91 -6.42 2.39
N GLY A 129 26.35 -6.62 3.60
CA GLY A 129 27.10 -6.57 4.86
C GLY A 129 27.55 -5.16 5.26
N LEU A 130 27.00 -4.12 4.65
CA LEU A 130 27.30 -2.72 4.92
C LEU A 130 26.29 -2.20 5.96
N LYS A 131 26.78 -1.85 7.15
CA LYS A 131 25.97 -1.22 8.21
C LYS A 131 25.75 0.25 7.93
#